data_AF-A0A532AGD9-F1
#
_entry.id   AF-A0A532AGD9-F1
#
_cell.length_a   1.000
_cell.length_b   1.000
_cell.length_c   1.000
_cell.angle_alpha   90.00
_cell.angle_beta   90.00
_cell.angle_gamma   90.00
#
_symmetry.space_group_name_H-M   'P 1'
#
loop_
_entity.id
_entity.type
_entity.pdbx_description
1 polymer ?
#
loop_
_entity_poly.entity_id
_entity_poly.type
_entity_poly.pdbx_seq_one_letter_code
_entity_poly.pdbx_strand_id
1 'polypeptide(L)'
;NLTPEFLSGTLQEAGGIEANVATGYHAIEFLLWGQDLHGTGPGTGERPYTDYDLANCTGGNCDRRAQYLKSASDLLVADLQDM
;
A
#
# COMPACT_ATOMS: atom_id res chain seq x y z
N ASN A 1 0.36 13.85 5.68
CA ASN A 1 1.14 12.82 6.38
C ASN A 1 0.36 11.51 6.27
N LEU A 2 0.94 10.42 5.78
CA LEU A 2 0.22 9.13 5.65
C LEU A 2 0.43 8.30 6.92
N THR A 3 -0.34 8.59 7.99
CA THR A 3 -0.26 7.86 9.28
C THR A 3 -1.26 6.70 9.32
N PRO A 4 -1.06 5.68 10.19
CA PRO A 4 -2.03 4.60 10.37
C PRO A 4 -3.48 5.08 10.52
N GLU A 5 -3.72 6.10 11.34
CA GLU A 5 -5.04 6.65 11.63
C GLU A 5 -5.66 7.34 10.40
N PHE A 6 -4.83 7.98 9.58
CA PHE A 6 -5.31 8.57 8.32
C PHE A 6 -5.67 7.47 7.31
N LEU A 7 -4.91 6.37 7.28
CA LEU A 7 -5.22 5.24 6.40
C LEU A 7 -6.54 4.58 6.79
N SER A 8 -6.71 4.18 8.05
CA SER A 8 -7.90 3.49 8.52
C SER A 8 -9.13 4.40 8.67
N GLY A 9 -8.94 5.64 9.14
CA GLY A 9 -10.05 6.54 9.44
C GLY A 9 -10.49 7.44 8.30
N THR A 10 -9.69 7.57 7.23
CA THR A 10 -10.00 8.48 6.11
C THR A 10 -9.92 7.82 4.73
N LEU A 11 -8.91 6.99 4.48
CA LEU A 11 -8.73 6.39 3.14
C LEU A 11 -9.47 5.07 2.96
N GLN A 12 -9.53 4.25 4.01
CA GLN A 12 -10.30 3.02 4.00
C GLN A 12 -11.78 3.36 3.80
N GLU A 13 -12.40 2.72 2.81
CA GLU A 13 -13.80 2.94 2.42
C GLU A 13 -14.12 4.40 2.03
N ALA A 14 -13.10 5.16 1.61
CA ALA A 14 -13.26 6.58 1.28
C ALA A 14 -14.45 6.83 0.34
N GLY A 15 -15.28 7.82 0.68
CA GLY A 15 -16.51 8.11 -0.07
C GLY A 15 -17.66 7.13 0.19
N GLY A 16 -17.57 6.29 1.23
CA GLY A 16 -18.58 5.27 1.56
C GLY A 16 -18.58 4.09 0.61
N ILE A 17 -17.44 3.80 -0.03
CA ILE A 17 -17.29 2.71 -1.00
C ILE A 17 -16.44 1.62 -0.36
N GLU A 18 -17.07 0.52 0.06
CA GLU A 18 -16.39 -0.61 0.72
C GLU A 18 -15.23 -1.19 -0.11
N ALA A 19 -15.33 -1.12 -1.43
CA ALA A 19 -14.28 -1.59 -2.34
C ALA A 19 -12.99 -0.75 -2.30
N ASN A 20 -13.00 0.43 -1.67
CA ASN A 20 -11.79 1.24 -1.48
C ASN A 20 -10.96 0.69 -0.32
N VAL A 21 -10.08 -0.26 -0.63
CA VAL A 21 -9.18 -0.89 0.34
C VAL A 21 -7.87 -0.10 0.44
N ALA A 22 -7.61 0.47 1.62
CA ALA A 22 -6.43 1.28 1.92
C ALA A 22 -5.59 0.73 3.09
N THR A 23 -6.03 -0.36 3.72
CA THR A 23 -5.39 -0.97 4.89
C THR A 23 -5.25 -2.49 4.74
N GLY A 24 -4.58 -3.13 5.69
CA GLY A 24 -4.40 -4.58 5.72
C GLY A 24 -3.42 -5.11 4.68
N TYR A 25 -3.36 -6.45 4.57
CA TYR A 25 -2.35 -7.14 3.77
C TYR A 25 -2.46 -6.87 2.26
N HIS A 26 -3.67 -6.69 1.72
CA HIS A 26 -3.86 -6.37 0.30
C HIS A 26 -3.31 -4.98 -0.08
N ALA A 27 -3.44 -3.99 0.80
CA ALA A 27 -2.82 -2.68 0.56
C ALA A 27 -1.29 -2.79 0.51
N ILE A 28 -0.71 -3.59 1.42
CA ILE A 28 0.73 -3.87 1.45
C ILE A 28 1.17 -4.64 0.19
N GLU A 29 0.41 -5.66 -0.22
CA GLU A 29 0.65 -6.44 -1.42
C GLU A 29 0.67 -5.54 -2.67
N PHE A 30 -0.34 -4.70 -2.86
CA PHE A 30 -0.40 -3.77 -3.98
C PHE A 30 0.73 -2.73 -3.94
N LEU A 31 1.14 -2.30 -2.74
CA LEU A 31 2.30 -1.43 -2.58
C LEU A 31 3.58 -2.16 -3.00
N LEU A 32 3.77 -3.44 -2.65
CA LEU A 32 5.01 -4.16 -2.96
C LEU A 32 5.11 -4.62 -4.41
N TRP A 33 4.04 -5.21 -4.95
CA TRP A 33 4.04 -5.80 -6.28
C TRP A 33 3.36 -4.91 -7.34
N GLY A 34 2.41 -4.06 -6.94
CA GLY A 34 1.61 -3.29 -7.89
C GLY A 34 0.51 -4.13 -8.54
N GLN A 35 -0.09 -3.58 -9.59
CA GLN A 35 -1.11 -4.28 -10.36
C GLN A 35 -0.49 -5.39 -11.20
N ASP A 36 -1.10 -6.57 -11.19
CA ASP A 36 -0.82 -7.59 -12.20
C ASP A 36 -1.49 -7.20 -13.53
N LEU A 37 -0.69 -7.08 -14.59
CA LEU A 37 -1.13 -6.69 -15.93
C LEU A 37 -1.11 -7.85 -16.94
N HIS A 38 -0.94 -9.10 -16.49
CA HIS A 38 -0.89 -10.29 -17.35
C HIS A 38 -2.27 -10.82 -17.77
N GLY A 39 -3.34 -10.04 -17.58
CA GLY A 39 -4.70 -10.40 -17.98
C GLY A 39 -5.29 -11.52 -17.13
N THR A 40 -5.79 -12.58 -17.77
CA THR A 40 -6.29 -13.79 -17.08
C THR A 40 -5.24 -14.91 -17.01
N GLY A 41 -4.05 -14.67 -17.58
CA GLY A 41 -2.94 -15.60 -17.50
C GLY A 41 -2.24 -15.52 -16.15
N PRO A 42 -1.38 -16.51 -15.83
CA PRO A 42 -0.53 -16.42 -14.66
C PRO A 42 0.41 -15.20 -14.78
N GLY A 43 0.51 -14.43 -13.70
CA GLY A 43 1.30 -13.21 -13.65
C GLY A 43 1.52 -12.75 -12.22
N THR A 44 2.32 -11.69 -12.09
CA THR A 44 2.51 -10.95 -10.86
C THR A 44 2.57 -9.46 -11.17
N GLY A 45 2.38 -8.62 -10.15
CA GLY A 45 2.81 -7.23 -10.25
C GLY A 45 4.33 -7.13 -10.39
N GLU A 46 4.79 -6.14 -11.16
CA GLU A 46 6.21 -5.94 -11.50
C GLU A 46 6.76 -4.61 -10.95
N ARG A 47 6.25 -4.13 -9.80
CA ARG A 47 6.75 -2.88 -9.22
C ARG A 47 8.25 -3.02 -8.89
N PRO A 48 9.10 -2.11 -9.40
CA PRO A 48 10.53 -2.15 -9.08
C PRO A 48 10.78 -1.62 -7.67
N TYR A 49 11.80 -2.14 -6.98
CA TYR A 49 12.16 -1.64 -5.63
C TYR A 49 12.57 -0.16 -5.64
N THR A 50 13.03 0.36 -6.78
CA THR A 50 13.37 1.78 -6.97
C THR A 50 12.19 2.72 -6.79
N ASP A 51 10.96 2.20 -6.75
CA ASP A 51 9.77 2.93 -6.29
C ASP A 51 9.79 3.27 -4.79
N TYR A 52 10.78 2.78 -4.05
CA TYR A 52 11.04 3.05 -2.63
C TYR A 52 12.43 3.65 -2.39
N ASP A 53 13.25 3.80 -3.43
CA ASP A 53 14.57 4.40 -3.34
C ASP A 53 14.44 5.93 -3.45
N LEU A 54 14.76 6.65 -2.37
CA LEU A 54 14.70 8.10 -2.33
C LEU A 54 15.79 8.78 -3.19
N ALA A 55 16.90 8.09 -3.45
CA ALA A 55 17.99 8.61 -4.27
C ALA A 55 17.77 8.32 -5.77
N ASN A 56 17.18 7.17 -6.10
CA ASN A 56 17.01 6.71 -7.48
C ASN A 56 15.53 6.43 -7.83
N CYS A 57 14.64 7.33 -7.44
CA CYS A 57 13.20 7.15 -7.58
C CYS A 57 12.74 7.07 -9.04
N THR A 58 12.22 5.91 -9.47
CA THR A 58 11.78 5.70 -10.87
C THR A 58 10.30 5.96 -11.12
N GLY A 59 9.42 5.66 -10.16
CA GLY A 59 7.96 5.78 -10.31
C GLY A 59 7.35 7.05 -9.70
N GLY A 60 8.18 8.01 -9.29
CA GLY A 60 7.75 9.21 -8.57
C GLY A 60 7.15 8.92 -7.19
N ASN A 61 7.00 9.97 -6.36
CA ASN A 61 6.39 9.90 -5.01
C ASN A 61 6.96 8.79 -4.10
N CYS A 62 8.25 8.42 -4.25
CA CYS A 62 8.83 7.29 -3.52
C CYS A 62 8.84 7.52 -2.00
N ASP A 63 8.98 8.77 -1.57
CA ASP A 63 8.84 9.19 -0.17
C ASP A 63 7.44 8.87 0.38
N ARG A 64 6.39 9.26 -0.35
CA ARG A 64 5.01 8.97 0.02
C ARG A 64 4.72 7.48 -0.03
N ARG A 65 5.24 6.76 -1.03
CA ARG A 65 5.05 5.31 -1.17
C ARG A 65 5.70 4.57 -0.01
N ALA A 66 6.93 4.90 0.34
CA ALA A 66 7.63 4.34 1.49
C ALA A 66 6.91 4.65 2.81
N GLN A 67 6.42 5.89 2.97
CA GLN A 67 5.63 6.26 4.14
C GLN A 67 4.34 5.44 4.24
N TYR A 68 3.62 5.25 3.12
CA TYR A 68 2.41 4.44 3.09
C TYR A 68 2.73 2.99 3.48
N LEU A 69 3.69 2.36 2.82
CA LEU A 69 4.06 0.97 3.10
C LEU A 69 4.39 0.76 4.59
N LYS A 70 5.16 1.69 5.17
CA LYS A 70 5.46 1.66 6.60
C LYS A 70 4.18 1.75 7.44
N SER A 71 3.36 2.77 7.24
CA SER A 71 2.16 3.00 8.07
C SER A 71 1.11 1.89 7.93
N ALA A 72 0.93 1.33 6.73
CA ALA A 72 0.04 0.19 6.50
C ALA A 72 0.54 -1.07 7.22
N SER A 73 1.87 -1.29 7.22
CA SER A 73 2.50 -2.41 7.93
C SER A 73 2.40 -2.24 9.45
N ASP A 74 2.68 -1.03 9.96
CA ASP A 74 2.56 -0.71 11.38
C ASP A 74 1.12 -0.91 11.87
N LEU A 75 0.12 -0.46 11.08
CA LEU A 75 -1.29 -0.68 11.37
C LEU A 75 -1.65 -2.17 11.41
N LEU A 76 -1.23 -2.95 10.40
CA LEU A 76 -1.50 -4.39 10.37
C LEU A 76 -0.91 -5.11 11.60
N VAL A 77 0.31 -4.74 12.01
CA VAL A 77 0.91 -5.31 13.22
C VAL A 77 0.13 -4.94 14.47
N ALA A 78 -0.31 -3.68 14.61
CA ALA A 78 -1.13 -3.24 15.73
C ALA A 78 -2.46 -4.00 15.79
N ASP A 79 -3.17 -4.10 14.66
CA ASP A 79 -4.44 -4.82 14.55
C ASP A 79 -4.29 -6.29 14.96
N LEU A 80 -3.17 -6.94 14.59
CA LEU A 80 -2.87 -8.32 14.98
C LEU A 80 -2.49 -8.47 16.47
N GLN A 81 -1.97 -7.42 17.09
CA GLN A 81 -1.62 -7.42 18.53
C GLN A 81 -2.85 -7.20 19.42
N ASP A 82 -3.86 -6.51 18.93
CA ASP A 82 -5.11 -6.21 19.64
C ASP A 82 -6.15 -7.36 19.55
N MET A 83 -5.80 -8.50 18.93
CA MET A 83 -6.62 -9.73 18.85
C MET A 83 -6.68 -10.51 20.17
#